data_AF-A0A4Y2VJQ4-F1
#
_entry.id   AF-A0A4Y2VJQ4-F1
#
_cell.length_a   1.000
_cell.length_b   1.000
_cell.length_c   1.000
_cell.angle_alpha   90.00
_cell.angle_beta   90.00
_cell.angle_gamma   90.00
#
_symmetry.space_group_name_H-M   'P 1'
#
loop_
_entity.id
_entity.type
_entity.pdbx_description
1 polymer ?
#
loop_
_entity_poly.entity_id
_entity_poly.type
_entity_poly.pdbx_seq_one_letter_code
_entity_poly.pdbx_strand_id
1 'polypeptide(L)'
;NLNLNSVSYFKILKRKTFRRNLLEGGSTSLGETGRSVHNVLPKVKITPTPWQRPEIMFVTGHGPFPTYLKRFNIRSSDSCGCGNLGNPLHCATSCLFTTSYHLTKPSADLEPLWWKRVTNNNNSRAKIRKLIHFIAENETLLFPKDGVNN
;
A
#
# COMPACT_ATOMS: atom_id res chain seq x y z
N ASN A 1 12.50 -2.40 -26.59
CA ASN A 1 13.18 -2.98 -25.41
C ASN A 1 12.48 -2.55 -24.13
N LEU A 2 11.44 -3.28 -23.72
CA LEU A 2 10.71 -3.03 -22.48
C LEU A 2 11.43 -3.71 -21.31
N ASN A 3 11.91 -2.90 -20.38
CA ASN A 3 12.73 -3.27 -19.23
C ASN A 3 11.95 -4.19 -18.27
N LEU A 4 12.54 -5.34 -17.92
CA LEU A 4 12.00 -6.43 -17.10
C LEU A 4 11.61 -6.04 -15.65
N ASN A 5 11.87 -4.80 -15.24
CA ASN A 5 11.67 -4.32 -13.87
C ASN A 5 10.32 -3.63 -13.62
N SER A 6 9.67 -3.03 -14.64
CA SER A 6 8.30 -2.47 -14.50
C SER A 6 7.25 -3.55 -14.21
N VAL A 7 7.57 -4.79 -14.54
CA VAL A 7 6.73 -5.95 -14.31
C VAL A 7 6.74 -6.37 -12.82
N SER A 8 7.73 -5.95 -12.01
CA SER A 8 7.86 -6.37 -10.60
C SER A 8 6.75 -5.79 -9.72
N TYR A 9 6.51 -4.48 -9.78
CA TYR A 9 5.44 -3.81 -9.03
C TYR A 9 4.05 -4.39 -9.35
N PHE A 10 3.76 -4.61 -10.64
CA PHE A 10 2.51 -5.22 -11.08
C PHE A 10 2.43 -6.74 -10.83
N LYS A 11 3.54 -7.50 -10.85
CA LYS A 11 3.58 -8.93 -10.48
C LYS A 11 3.31 -9.12 -8.99
N ILE A 12 3.87 -8.27 -8.12
CA ILE A 12 3.58 -8.24 -6.69
C ILE A 12 2.09 -7.91 -6.47
N LEU A 13 1.54 -6.98 -7.26
CA LEU A 13 0.11 -6.67 -7.26
C LEU A 13 -0.77 -7.85 -7.70
N LYS A 14 -0.32 -8.73 -8.60
CA LYS A 14 -1.13 -9.87 -9.07
C LYS A 14 -1.05 -11.12 -8.19
N ARG A 15 -0.02 -11.31 -7.35
CA ARG A 15 0.25 -12.60 -6.68
C ARG A 15 -0.27 -12.80 -5.26
N LYS A 16 -0.81 -11.78 -4.58
CA LYS A 16 -1.30 -11.97 -3.20
C LYS A 16 -2.80 -11.74 -3.10
N THR A 17 -3.58 -12.82 -3.08
CA THR A 17 -4.99 -12.82 -2.69
C THR A 17 -5.08 -12.29 -1.27
N PHE A 18 -5.61 -11.07 -1.11
CA PHE A 18 -5.80 -10.46 0.20
C PHE A 18 -7.01 -11.13 0.86
N ARG A 19 -6.74 -11.95 1.88
CA ARG A 19 -7.78 -12.47 2.77
C ARG A 19 -8.20 -11.33 3.69
N ARG A 20 -9.50 -11.00 3.63
CA ARG A 20 -10.15 -9.89 4.32
C ARG A 20 -10.22 -10.20 5.82
N ASN A 21 -9.39 -9.58 6.65
CA ASN A 21 -9.60 -9.54 8.10
C ASN A 21 -9.66 -8.08 8.55
N LEU A 22 -10.89 -7.54 8.61
CA LEU A 22 -11.22 -6.45 9.52
C LEU A 22 -12.47 -6.91 10.26
N LEU A 23 -12.37 -6.87 11.60
CA LEU A 23 -13.30 -7.34 12.62
C LEU A 23 -13.13 -8.82 13.02
N GLU A 24 -12.29 -9.07 14.03
CA GLU A 24 -12.48 -10.21 14.94
C GLU A 24 -12.68 -9.68 16.35
N GLY A 25 -13.94 -9.60 16.77
CA GLY A 25 -14.34 -9.97 18.12
C GLY A 25 -14.67 -11.46 18.08
N GLY A 26 -14.03 -12.23 18.96
CA GLY A 26 -13.92 -13.69 18.85
C GLY A 26 -15.20 -14.48 19.12
N SER A 27 -15.14 -15.77 18.75
CA SER A 27 -15.57 -16.93 19.54
C SER A 27 -15.29 -18.20 18.73
N THR A 28 -14.56 -19.14 19.31
CA THR A 28 -14.07 -20.38 18.69
C THR A 28 -15.10 -21.52 18.64
N SER A 29 -14.91 -22.37 17.62
CA SER A 29 -15.29 -23.79 17.45
C SER A 29 -16.78 -24.17 17.30
N LEU A 30 -17.15 -24.84 16.20
CA LEU A 30 -17.23 -26.31 16.11
C LEU A 30 -17.72 -26.76 14.71
N GLY A 31 -17.16 -27.87 14.20
CA GLY A 31 -17.95 -28.91 13.53
C GLY A 31 -18.20 -28.78 12.03
N GLU A 32 -17.46 -29.58 11.25
CA GLU A 32 -17.76 -29.95 9.87
C GLU A 32 -19.17 -30.55 9.75
N THR A 33 -20.00 -30.10 8.80
CA THR A 33 -20.88 -30.94 7.96
C THR A 33 -21.44 -30.11 6.79
N GLY A 34 -21.27 -30.65 5.59
CA GLY A 34 -21.50 -29.97 4.32
C GLY A 34 -22.96 -29.68 3.92
N ARG A 35 -23.05 -28.76 2.95
CA ARG A 35 -24.15 -28.49 2.01
C ARG A 35 -25.50 -28.04 2.60
N SER A 36 -25.64 -26.74 2.87
CA SER A 36 -26.85 -25.92 2.55
C SER A 36 -26.68 -24.48 3.07
N VAL A 37 -26.09 -23.58 2.27
CA VAL A 37 -26.11 -22.12 2.60
C VAL A 37 -26.30 -21.23 1.37
N HIS A 38 -26.92 -21.75 0.30
CA HIS A 38 -27.15 -20.93 -0.90
C HIS A 38 -28.33 -19.96 -0.77
N ASN A 39 -29.05 -19.93 0.35
CA ASN A 39 -30.25 -19.09 0.51
C ASN A 39 -30.26 -18.15 1.73
N VAL A 40 -29.13 -17.97 2.43
CA VAL A 40 -29.05 -17.05 3.61
C VAL A 40 -27.80 -16.18 3.55
N LEU A 41 -27.37 -15.78 2.36
CA LEU A 41 -26.43 -14.68 2.23
C LEU A 41 -27.20 -13.51 1.63
N PRO A 42 -27.37 -12.38 2.35
CA PRO A 42 -27.86 -11.18 1.70
C PRO A 42 -26.95 -10.95 0.51
N LYS A 43 -27.53 -10.77 -0.69
CA LYS A 43 -26.80 -10.33 -1.88
C LYS A 43 -25.99 -9.12 -1.44
N VAL A 44 -24.73 -9.34 -1.10
CA VAL A 44 -23.83 -8.27 -0.74
C VAL A 44 -23.84 -7.41 -1.99
N LYS A 45 -24.41 -6.21 -1.87
CA LYS A 45 -24.16 -5.17 -2.84
C LYS A 45 -22.67 -4.89 -2.68
N ILE A 46 -21.85 -5.67 -3.39
CA ILE A 46 -20.44 -5.37 -3.60
C ILE A 46 -20.50 -4.22 -4.60
N THR A 47 -20.91 -3.04 -4.16
CA THR A 47 -20.50 -1.82 -4.83
C THR A 47 -18.98 -1.93 -4.82
N PRO A 48 -18.31 -2.11 -5.98
CA PRO A 48 -16.86 -2.14 -6.00
C PRO A 48 -16.47 -0.82 -5.36
N THR A 49 -15.74 -0.90 -4.24
CA THR A 49 -15.08 0.26 -3.68
C THR A 49 -14.43 1.00 -4.86
N PRO A 50 -14.61 2.32 -5.03
CA PRO A 50 -14.05 3.07 -6.17
C PRO A 50 -12.52 3.08 -6.18
N TRP A 51 -11.89 2.32 -5.28
CA TRP A 51 -10.49 2.22 -4.94
C TRP A 51 -9.78 1.21 -5.85
N GLN A 52 -8.79 1.68 -6.60
CA GLN A 52 -7.91 0.78 -7.34
C GLN A 52 -6.93 0.11 -6.37
N ARG A 53 -6.55 -1.14 -6.66
CA ARG A 53 -5.63 -1.91 -5.83
C ARG A 53 -4.31 -1.19 -5.48
N PRO A 54 -3.64 -0.45 -6.39
CA PRO A 54 -2.44 0.30 -6.04
C PRO A 54 -2.68 1.40 -5.01
N GLU A 55 -3.84 2.07 -5.05
CA GLU A 55 -4.19 3.12 -4.08
C GLU A 55 -4.37 2.52 -2.68
N ILE A 56 -5.04 1.36 -2.58
CA ILE A 56 -5.22 0.65 -1.30
C ILE A 56 -3.85 0.25 -0.74
N MET A 57 -2.98 -0.34 -1.57
CA MET A 57 -1.64 -0.75 -1.13
C MET A 57 -0.82 0.44 -0.65
N PHE A 58 -0.85 1.55 -1.39
CA PHE A 58 -0.16 2.78 -1.01
C PHE A 58 -0.62 3.31 0.35
N VAL A 59 -1.93 3.48 0.57
CA VAL A 59 -2.47 4.02 1.83
C VAL A 59 -2.20 3.10 3.03
N THR A 60 -2.17 1.80 2.82
CA THR A 60 -1.93 0.81 3.88
C THR A 60 -0.44 0.54 4.15
N GLY A 61 0.48 1.19 3.43
CA GLY A 61 1.90 0.90 3.55
C GLY A 61 2.35 -0.38 2.88
N HIS A 62 1.49 -1.08 2.16
CA HIS A 62 1.87 -2.26 1.40
C HIS A 62 2.62 -1.89 0.11
N GLY A 63 3.57 -2.73 -0.28
CA GLY A 63 4.30 -2.60 -1.55
C GLY A 63 5.81 -2.56 -1.34
N PRO A 64 6.56 -1.85 -2.22
CA PRO A 64 8.02 -1.78 -2.16
C PRO A 64 8.54 -0.79 -1.09
N PHE A 65 7.72 -0.44 -0.09
CA PHE A 65 8.12 0.52 0.93
C PHE A 65 9.12 -0.12 1.91
N PRO A 66 10.29 0.50 2.16
CA PRO A 66 11.31 -0.01 3.08
C PRO A 66 10.76 -0.36 4.47
N THR A 67 9.89 0.47 5.03
CA THR A 67 9.22 0.20 6.31
C THR A 67 8.43 -1.11 6.31
N TYR A 68 7.71 -1.38 5.23
CA TYR A 68 6.98 -2.62 5.05
C TYR A 68 7.92 -3.82 4.87
N LEU A 69 8.95 -3.69 4.03
CA LEU A 69 9.90 -4.76 3.78
C LEU A 69 10.71 -5.14 5.03
N LYS A 70 11.11 -4.16 5.84
CA LYS A 70 11.79 -4.38 7.13
C LYS A 70 10.92 -5.15 8.12
N ARG A 71 9.62 -4.85 8.19
CA ARG A 71 8.67 -5.59 9.04
C ARG A 71 8.64 -7.10 8.73
N PHE A 72 8.86 -7.49 7.48
CA PHE A 72 8.91 -8.89 7.05
C PHE A 72 10.33 -9.44 6.92
N ASN A 73 11.33 -8.72 7.44
CA ASN A 73 12.74 -9.10 7.39
C ASN A 73 13.26 -9.37 5.96
N ILE A 74 12.66 -8.70 4.95
CA ILE A 74 13.09 -8.77 3.54
C ILE A 74 14.24 -7.80 3.28
N ARG A 75 14.27 -6.69 4.03
CA ARG A 75 15.28 -5.64 3.98
C ARG A 75 15.72 -5.31 5.40
N SER A 76 16.99 -4.94 5.60
CA SER A 76 17.47 -4.56 6.94
C SER A 76 17.17 -3.10 7.27
N SER A 77 17.23 -2.22 6.26
CA SER A 77 16.90 -0.80 6.40
C SER A 77 15.44 -0.48 6.03
N ASP A 78 14.84 0.43 6.79
CA ASP A 78 13.56 1.10 6.50
C ASP A 78 13.76 2.48 5.89
N SER A 79 14.96 2.82 5.44
CA SER A 79 15.26 4.13 4.86
C SER A 79 14.86 4.24 3.38
N CYS A 80 14.35 5.43 3.05
CA CYS A 80 14.28 6.00 1.72
C CYS A 80 15.68 6.45 1.28
N GLY A 81 15.93 6.54 -0.04
CA GLY A 81 17.19 7.01 -0.61
C GLY A 81 17.52 8.46 -0.24
N CYS A 82 16.55 9.23 0.27
CA CYS A 82 16.78 10.57 0.81
C CYS A 82 17.20 10.57 2.29
N GLY A 83 17.41 9.40 2.90
CA GLY A 83 17.86 9.22 4.29
C GLY A 83 16.74 9.15 5.34
N ASN A 84 15.51 9.54 5.00
CA ASN A 84 14.36 9.49 5.91
C ASN A 84 13.63 8.14 5.87
N LEU A 85 12.63 7.96 6.75
CA LEU A 85 11.81 6.75 6.79
C LEU A 85 11.04 6.51 5.48
N GLY A 86 11.28 5.37 4.84
CA GLY A 86 10.66 4.95 3.58
C GLY A 86 9.24 4.40 3.78
N ASN A 87 8.29 5.26 4.13
CA ASN A 87 6.87 4.93 4.22
C ASN A 87 6.03 5.78 3.24
N PRO A 88 4.77 5.40 2.96
CA PRO A 88 3.93 6.15 2.03
C PRO A 88 3.65 7.59 2.45
N LEU A 89 3.50 7.84 3.77
CA LEU A 89 3.26 9.18 4.29
C LEU A 89 4.42 10.11 3.93
N HIS A 90 5.65 9.65 4.12
CA HIS A 90 6.86 10.36 3.75
C HIS A 90 6.90 10.63 2.24
N CYS A 91 6.68 9.62 1.41
CA CYS A 91 6.60 9.80 -0.05
C CYS A 91 5.50 10.79 -0.47
N ALA A 92 4.39 10.83 0.25
CA ALA A 92 3.27 11.71 -0.06
C ALA A 92 3.41 13.13 0.47
N THR A 93 4.30 13.42 1.42
CA THR A 93 4.28 14.71 2.16
C THR A 93 5.63 15.39 2.32
N SER A 94 6.76 14.68 2.20
CA SER A 94 8.06 15.22 2.60
C SER A 94 9.29 14.65 1.88
N CYS A 95 9.16 13.61 1.05
CA CYS A 95 10.32 13.05 0.35
C CYS A 95 10.86 14.02 -0.71
N LEU A 96 12.18 14.27 -0.67
CA LEU A 96 12.89 15.16 -1.59
C LEU A 96 12.65 14.78 -3.06
N PHE A 97 12.63 13.48 -3.36
CA PHE A 97 12.47 12.97 -4.72
C PHE A 97 11.02 13.06 -5.24
N THR A 98 10.04 13.30 -4.37
CA THR A 98 8.61 13.31 -4.75
C THR A 98 7.96 14.68 -4.55
N THR A 99 8.77 15.74 -4.50
CA THR A 99 8.32 17.12 -4.18
C THR A 99 7.15 17.60 -5.06
N SER A 100 7.13 17.26 -6.35
CA SER A 100 6.02 17.60 -7.26
C SER A 100 4.69 16.93 -6.89
N TYR A 101 4.73 15.83 -6.15
CA TYR A 101 3.58 15.02 -5.76
C TYR A 101 3.08 15.28 -4.34
N HIS A 102 3.73 16.17 -3.58
CA HIS A 102 3.42 16.40 -2.16
C HIS A 102 1.97 16.84 -1.93
N LEU A 103 1.33 16.20 -0.98
CA LEU A 103 0.10 16.61 -0.34
C LEU A 103 0.43 17.34 0.96
N THR A 104 -0.52 18.10 1.49
CA THR A 104 -0.36 18.80 2.77
C THR A 104 -0.03 17.79 3.86
N LYS A 105 1.08 18.00 4.58
CA LYS A 105 1.49 17.12 5.68
C LYS A 105 0.47 17.18 6.84
N PRO A 106 -0.01 16.04 7.37
CA PRO A 106 -0.87 16.05 8.55
C PRO A 106 -0.09 16.32 9.83
N SER A 107 -0.79 16.76 10.87
CA SER A 107 -0.31 16.58 12.25
C SER A 107 -0.29 15.08 12.59
N ALA A 108 0.64 14.67 13.46
CA ALA A 108 0.82 13.26 13.82
C ALA A 108 -0.47 12.60 14.32
N ASP A 109 -1.21 13.28 15.20
CA ASP A 109 -2.45 12.75 15.80
C ASP A 109 -3.62 12.64 14.80
N LEU A 110 -3.50 13.26 13.63
CA LEU A 110 -4.55 13.35 12.63
C LEU A 110 -4.26 12.52 11.37
N GLU A 111 -3.21 11.71 11.37
CA GLU A 111 -2.84 10.89 10.20
C GLU A 111 -4.00 10.01 9.69
N PRO A 112 -4.76 9.27 10.52
CA PRO A 112 -5.86 8.44 10.03
C PRO A 112 -6.98 9.25 9.36
N LEU A 113 -7.31 10.41 9.93
CA LEU A 113 -8.30 11.33 9.38
C LEU A 113 -7.79 11.98 8.09
N TRP A 114 -6.49 12.24 8.01
CA TRP A 114 -5.87 12.77 6.81
C TRP A 114 -5.93 11.78 5.65
N TRP A 115 -5.59 10.51 5.88
CA TRP A 115 -5.74 9.47 4.86
C TRP A 115 -7.19 9.40 4.38
N LYS A 116 -8.17 9.43 5.30
CA LYS A 116 -9.60 9.47 4.94
C LYS A 116 -9.95 10.66 4.03
N ARG A 117 -9.40 11.85 4.28
CA ARG A 117 -9.64 13.04 3.44
C ARG A 117 -8.95 12.93 2.08
N VAL A 118 -7.68 12.51 2.05
CA VAL A 118 -6.92 12.26 0.80
C VAL A 118 -7.64 11.24 -0.06
N THR A 119 -8.17 10.19 0.56
CA THR A 119 -8.94 9.19 -0.15
C THR A 119 -10.28 9.74 -0.63
N ASN A 120 -10.97 10.57 0.12
CA ASN A 120 -12.27 11.07 -0.36
C ASN A 120 -12.17 12.19 -1.43
N ASN A 121 -10.97 12.69 -1.73
CA ASN A 121 -10.77 13.78 -2.69
C ASN A 121 -10.20 13.31 -4.04
N ASN A 122 -10.92 13.52 -5.14
CA ASN A 122 -10.50 13.07 -6.47
C ASN A 122 -9.18 13.68 -6.96
N ASN A 123 -8.89 14.94 -6.64
CA ASN A 123 -7.63 15.60 -7.02
C ASN A 123 -6.46 15.00 -6.25
N SER A 124 -6.62 14.78 -4.94
CA SER A 124 -5.62 14.11 -4.12
C SER A 124 -5.35 12.69 -4.63
N ARG A 125 -6.40 11.92 -4.97
CA ARG A 125 -6.27 10.59 -5.56
C ARG A 125 -5.52 10.60 -6.90
N ALA A 126 -5.81 11.57 -7.78
CA ALA A 126 -5.09 11.70 -9.04
C ALA A 126 -3.59 11.97 -8.81
N LYS A 127 -3.25 12.80 -7.81
CA LYS A 127 -1.87 13.05 -7.39
C LYS A 127 -1.20 11.79 -6.84
N ILE A 128 -1.90 11.03 -6.00
CA ILE A 128 -1.44 9.72 -5.48
C ILE A 128 -1.19 8.72 -6.61
N ARG A 129 -2.05 8.63 -7.62
CA ARG A 129 -1.82 7.71 -8.76
C ARG A 129 -0.54 8.06 -9.53
N LYS A 130 -0.31 9.36 -9.78
CA LYS A 130 0.93 9.83 -10.41
C LYS A 130 2.16 9.54 -9.54
N LEU A 131 2.04 9.74 -8.23
CA LEU A 131 3.09 9.40 -7.26
C LEU A 131 3.41 7.90 -7.28
N ILE A 132 2.39 7.04 -7.24
CA ILE A 132 2.56 5.58 -7.32
C ILE A 132 3.30 5.19 -8.59
N HIS A 133 2.93 5.77 -9.73
CA HIS A 133 3.60 5.53 -11.00
C HIS A 133 5.08 5.94 -10.94
N PHE A 134 5.35 7.15 -10.46
CA PHE A 134 6.71 7.67 -10.30
C PHE A 134 7.56 6.77 -9.39
N ILE A 135 7.00 6.29 -8.27
CA ILE A 135 7.68 5.38 -7.35
C ILE A 135 8.04 4.07 -8.05
N ALA A 136 7.12 3.51 -8.83
CA ALA A 136 7.35 2.26 -9.55
C ALA A 136 8.45 2.40 -10.63
N GLU A 137 8.56 3.56 -11.26
CA GLU A 137 9.61 3.85 -12.25
C GLU A 137 10.97 4.15 -11.62
N ASN A 138 10.99 4.69 -10.41
CA ASN A 138 12.19 5.17 -9.72
C ASN A 138 12.49 4.38 -8.44
N GLU A 139 12.07 3.12 -8.38
CA GLU A 139 12.17 2.27 -7.18
C GLU A 139 13.60 2.18 -6.65
N THR A 140 14.60 2.02 -7.51
CA THR A 140 16.02 1.91 -7.12
C THR A 140 16.59 3.20 -6.55
N LEU A 141 16.07 4.35 -6.98
CA LEU A 141 16.47 5.67 -6.48
C LEU A 141 15.81 5.97 -5.13
N LEU A 142 14.53 5.63 -5.00
CA LEU A 142 13.77 5.83 -3.77
C LEU A 142 14.12 4.82 -2.70
N PHE A 143 14.40 3.57 -3.07
CA PHE A 143 14.60 2.44 -2.17
C PHE A 143 15.83 1.64 -2.62
N PRO A 144 17.05 2.23 -2.51
CA PRO A 144 18.27 1.53 -2.85
C PRO A 144 18.41 0.26 -2.01
N LYS A 145 18.90 -0.82 -2.61
CA LYS A 145 19.17 -2.05 -1.86
C LYS A 145 20.28 -1.79 -0.86
N ASP A 146 20.17 -2.41 0.31
CA ASP A 146 21.26 -2.37 1.28
C ASP A 146 22.49 -2.96 0.59
N GLY A 147 23.63 -2.26 0.70
CA GLY A 147 24.89 -2.72 0.14
C GLY A 147 25.12 -4.14 0.65
N VAL A 148 25.36 -5.08 -0.25
CA VAL A 148 25.82 -6.41 0.14
C VAL A 148 27.17 -6.18 0.80
N ASN A 149 27.18 -6.20 2.14
CA ASN A 149 28.42 -6.28 2.89
C ASN A 149 29.02 -7.63 2.50
N ASN A 150 30.05 -7.55 1.67
CA ASN A 150 30.84 -8.66 1.18
C ASN A 150 31.59 -9.33 2.33
#